data_AF-A0A932S552-F1
#
_entry.id   AF-A0A932S552-F1
#
_cell.length_a   1.000
_cell.length_b   1.000
_cell.length_c   1.000
_cell.angle_alpha   90.00
_cell.angle_beta   90.00
_cell.angle_gamma   90.00
#
_symmetry.space_group_name_H-M   'P 1'
#
loop_
_entity.id
_entity.type
_entity.pdbx_description
1 polymer ?
#
loop_
_entity_poly.entity_id
_entity_poly.type
_entity_poly.pdbx_seq_one_letter_code
_entity_poly.pdbx_strand_id
1 'polypeptide(L)'
;MSRTDELDALIGAWTRERTAEDVMTTLQHQGVPAGVVQNSEDLLERDPQMRHRGFYAATDHPEAGRIHHDGHPFRFTTIEHAPQRTPPILGEHTPWLLHDLLAMPDDEVNVLAAGEALA
;
A
#
# COMPACT_ATOMS: atom_id res chain seq x y z
N MET A 1 33.81 -26.95 11.02
CA MET A 1 33.24 -25.59 11.01
C MET A 1 34.04 -24.75 10.05
N SER A 2 33.35 -24.09 9.13
CA SER A 2 33.95 -23.07 8.27
C SER A 2 34.21 -21.79 9.08
N ARG A 3 35.08 -20.90 8.58
CA ARG A 3 35.25 -19.56 9.18
C ARG A 3 33.96 -18.74 9.14
N THR A 4 33.09 -19.01 8.18
CA THR A 4 31.77 -18.38 8.08
C THR A 4 30.87 -18.81 9.25
N ASP A 5 30.85 -20.10 9.58
CA ASP A 5 30.04 -20.63 10.69
C ASP A 5 30.44 -19.98 12.04
N GLU A 6 31.73 -19.73 12.22
CA GLU A 6 32.27 -19.06 13.41
C GLU A 6 31.82 -17.59 13.47
N LEU A 7 31.87 -16.87 12.35
CA LEU A 7 31.39 -15.48 12.27
C LEU A 7 29.88 -15.40 12.52
N ASP A 8 29.08 -16.29 11.92
CA ASP A 8 27.63 -16.33 12.12
C ASP A 8 27.27 -16.59 13.58
N ALA A 9 28.03 -17.46 14.26
CA ALA A 9 27.84 -17.70 15.70
C ALA A 9 28.14 -16.45 16.53
N LEU A 10 29.22 -15.71 16.23
CA LEU A 10 29.57 -14.47 16.93
C LEU A 10 28.55 -13.36 16.68
N ILE A 11 28.14 -13.16 15.43
CA ILE A 11 27.12 -12.18 15.05
C ILE A 11 25.80 -12.55 15.73
N GLY A 12 25.37 -13.81 15.66
CA GLY A 12 24.13 -14.28 16.25
C GLY A 12 24.10 -14.23 17.79
N ALA A 13 25.26 -14.35 18.45
CA ALA A 13 25.36 -14.10 19.89
C ALA A 13 25.19 -12.62 20.21
N TRP A 14 25.86 -11.74 19.46
CA TRP A 14 25.81 -10.29 19.67
C TRP A 14 24.43 -9.67 19.36
N THR A 15 23.76 -10.11 18.29
CA THR A 15 22.46 -9.54 17.90
C THR A 15 21.32 -9.95 18.82
N ARG A 16 21.38 -11.12 19.47
CA ARG A 16 20.29 -11.67 20.30
C ARG A 16 19.92 -10.82 21.52
N GLU A 17 20.88 -10.04 22.03
CA GLU A 17 20.70 -9.21 23.22
C GLU A 17 20.17 -7.80 22.88
N ARG A 18 19.88 -7.52 21.61
CA ARG A 18 19.56 -6.19 21.09
C ARG A 18 18.29 -6.23 20.25
N THR A 19 17.63 -5.08 20.12
CA THR A 19 16.52 -4.94 19.17
C THR A 19 17.05 -4.93 17.74
N ALA A 20 16.21 -5.29 16.77
CA ALA A 20 16.62 -5.28 15.36
C ALA A 20 16.94 -3.86 14.89
N GLU A 21 16.20 -2.87 15.39
CA GLU A 21 16.35 -1.44 15.11
C GLU A 21 17.68 -0.90 15.64
N ASP A 22 18.07 -1.27 16.87
CA ASP A 22 19.36 -0.87 17.45
C ASP A 22 20.52 -1.48 16.66
N VAL A 23 20.42 -2.75 16.27
CA VAL A 23 21.41 -3.43 15.43
C VAL A 23 21.52 -2.74 14.08
N MET A 24 20.40 -2.51 13.40
CA MET A 24 20.33 -1.81 12.11
C MET A 24 21.03 -0.45 12.19
N THR A 25 20.64 0.37 13.17
CA THR A 25 21.17 1.73 13.35
C THR A 25 22.66 1.71 13.66
N THR A 26 23.11 0.80 14.54
CA THR A 26 24.52 0.64 14.90
C THR A 26 25.37 0.28 13.69
N LEU A 27 24.93 -0.68 12.88
CA LEU A 27 25.64 -1.12 11.68
C LEU A 27 25.70 -0.02 10.62
N GLN A 28 24.58 0.67 10.37
CA GLN A 28 24.53 1.79 9.42
C GLN A 28 25.46 2.94 9.84
N HIS A 29 25.57 3.25 11.15
CA HIS A 29 26.53 4.24 11.65
C HIS A 29 28.00 3.88 11.38
N GLN A 30 28.30 2.59 11.22
CA GLN A 30 29.63 2.11 10.84
C GLN A 30 29.78 1.92 9.31
N GLY A 31 28.79 2.34 8.52
CA GLY A 31 28.78 2.21 7.06
C GLY A 31 28.41 0.81 6.56
N VAL A 32 27.91 -0.07 7.42
CA VAL A 32 27.43 -1.41 7.03
C VAL A 32 25.95 -1.32 6.64
N PRO A 33 25.57 -1.68 5.40
CA PRO A 33 24.18 -1.73 5.00
C PRO A 33 23.43 -2.81 5.78
N ALA A 34 22.44 -2.39 6.56
CA ALA A 34 21.59 -3.27 7.35
C ALA A 34 20.15 -2.73 7.32
N GLY A 35 19.17 -3.62 7.40
CA GLY A 35 17.75 -3.28 7.47
C GLY A 35 17.02 -4.28 8.37
N VAL A 36 16.04 -3.82 9.13
CA VAL A 36 15.14 -4.71 9.87
C VAL A 36 14.28 -5.48 8.87
N VAL A 37 14.09 -6.78 9.10
CA VAL A 37 13.12 -7.57 8.35
C VAL A 37 11.74 -7.28 8.91
N GLN A 38 10.97 -6.47 8.19
CA GLN A 38 9.65 -6.00 8.59
C GLN A 38 8.54 -6.88 8.01
N ASN A 39 7.48 -7.08 8.79
CA ASN A 39 6.23 -7.66 8.29
C ASN A 39 5.23 -6.55 7.86
N SER A 40 4.05 -6.95 7.39
CA SER A 40 3.04 -5.99 6.90
C SER A 40 2.55 -5.01 7.96
N GLU A 41 2.40 -5.45 9.22
CA GLU A 41 2.01 -4.58 10.34
C GLU A 41 3.12 -3.56 10.63
N ASP A 42 4.39 -4.02 10.63
CA ASP A 42 5.53 -3.13 10.86
C ASP A 42 5.60 -2.02 9.80
N LEU A 43 5.43 -2.39 8.52
CA LEU A 43 5.44 -1.43 7.41
C LEU A 43 4.31 -0.41 7.50
N LEU A 44 3.10 -0.85 7.86
CA LEU A 44 1.91 -0.01 7.90
C LEU A 44 1.90 0.91 9.13
N GLU A 45 2.17 0.36 10.31
CA GLU A 45 1.93 1.03 11.59
C GLU A 45 3.19 1.65 12.20
N ARG A 46 4.37 1.06 11.95
CA ARG A 46 5.59 1.34 12.73
C ARG A 46 6.70 1.99 11.92
N ASP A 47 6.76 1.75 10.61
CA ASP A 47 7.86 2.23 9.79
C ASP A 47 7.86 3.77 9.66
N PRO A 48 8.91 4.46 10.17
CA PRO A 48 8.95 5.91 10.16
C PRO A 48 9.07 6.48 8.74
N GLN A 49 9.69 5.75 7.81
CA GLN A 49 9.89 6.19 6.44
C GLN A 49 8.62 6.05 5.61
N MET A 50 7.87 4.97 5.75
CA MET A 50 6.56 4.78 5.10
C MET A 50 5.56 5.84 5.58
N ARG A 51 5.52 6.12 6.89
CA ARG A 51 4.72 7.21 7.45
C ARG A 51 5.17 8.59 6.95
N HIS A 52 6.47 8.88 6.97
CA HIS A 52 7.01 10.16 6.47
C HIS A 52 6.66 10.37 4.99
N ARG A 53 6.63 9.30 4.20
CA ARG A 53 6.24 9.33 2.79
C ARG A 53 4.73 9.42 2.58
N GLY A 54 3.91 9.16 3.60
CA GLY A 54 2.47 8.96 3.44
C GLY A 54 2.17 7.83 2.46
N PHE A 55 2.98 6.76 2.49
CA PHE A 55 2.94 5.73 1.45
C PHE A 55 1.63 4.94 1.47
N TYR A 56 1.16 4.51 2.63
CA TYR A 56 -0.12 3.80 2.74
C TYR A 56 -1.26 4.80 2.93
N ALA A 57 -2.15 4.89 1.93
CA ALA A 57 -3.31 5.74 1.98
C ALA A 57 -4.53 4.96 2.48
N ALA A 58 -5.24 5.50 3.45
CA ALA A 58 -6.48 4.92 3.94
C ALA A 58 -7.68 5.47 3.16
N THR A 59 -8.57 4.58 2.71
CA THR A 59 -9.82 4.95 2.06
C THR A 59 -10.98 4.18 2.67
N ASP A 60 -12.14 4.83 2.76
CA ASP A 60 -13.38 4.17 3.21
C ASP A 60 -14.11 3.60 1.98
N HIS A 61 -14.15 2.28 1.87
CA HIS A 61 -14.83 1.55 0.80
C HIS A 61 -16.26 1.21 1.20
N PRO A 62 -17.26 1.45 0.33
CA PRO A 62 -18.67 1.20 0.66
C PRO A 62 -18.95 -0.21 1.20
N GLU A 63 -18.33 -1.23 0.59
CA GLU A 63 -18.49 -2.63 1.02
C GLU A 63 -17.37 -3.16 1.95
N ALA A 64 -16.10 -2.82 1.71
CA ALA A 64 -14.96 -3.36 2.45
C ALA A 64 -14.60 -2.57 3.73
N GLY A 65 -15.28 -1.46 4.00
CA GLY A 65 -14.95 -0.57 5.12
C GLY A 65 -13.62 0.15 4.92
N ARG A 66 -12.94 0.48 6.01
CA ARG A 66 -11.66 1.19 5.94
C ARG A 66 -10.52 0.26 5.53
N ILE A 67 -9.89 0.55 4.40
CA ILE A 67 -8.81 -0.23 3.82
C ILE A 67 -7.60 0.66 3.53
N HIS A 68 -6.40 0.06 3.53
CA HIS A 68 -5.15 0.73 3.20
C HIS A 68 -4.66 0.27 1.82
N HIS A 69 -4.27 1.23 0.99
CA HIS A 69 -3.71 1.00 -0.32
C HIS A 69 -2.27 1.49 -0.38
N ASP A 70 -1.44 0.76 -1.13
CA ASP A 70 -0.11 1.19 -1.50
C ASP A 70 -0.22 2.47 -2.35
N GLY A 71 0.52 3.49 -1.95
CA GLY A 71 0.68 4.71 -2.73
C GLY A 71 1.68 4.53 -3.86
N HIS A 72 1.98 5.63 -4.55
CA HIS A 72 2.93 5.57 -5.65
C HIS A 72 4.37 5.27 -5.16
N PRO A 73 5.09 4.34 -5.81
CA PRO A 73 6.47 4.00 -5.41
C PRO A 73 7.45 5.17 -5.65
N PHE A 74 7.11 6.09 -6.54
CA PHE A 74 7.84 7.32 -6.84
C PHE A 74 7.03 8.57 -6.48
N ARG A 75 7.75 9.69 -6.25
CA ARG A 75 7.15 11.00 -5.99
C ARG A 75 7.53 11.99 -7.09
N PHE A 76 6.52 12.59 -7.69
CA PHE A 76 6.54 13.80 -8.48
C PHE A 76 6.53 15.04 -7.58
N THR A 77 7.02 16.16 -8.09
CA THR A 77 6.98 17.45 -7.39
C THR A 77 5.69 18.23 -7.70
N THR A 78 4.95 17.84 -8.74
CA THR A 78 3.83 18.60 -9.31
C THR A 78 2.47 17.90 -9.24
N ILE A 79 2.42 16.66 -8.73
CA ILE A 79 1.19 15.85 -8.66
C ILE A 79 0.99 15.38 -7.22
N GLU A 80 -0.25 15.14 -6.81
CA GLU A 80 -0.56 14.53 -5.52
C GLU A 80 -0.41 13.01 -5.57
N HIS A 81 0.12 12.38 -4.52
CA HIS A 81 0.59 10.98 -4.54
C HIS A 81 -0.35 9.97 -3.88
N ALA A 82 -1.53 10.42 -3.45
CA ALA A 82 -2.52 9.57 -2.80
C ALA A 82 -3.58 9.10 -3.81
N PRO A 83 -4.10 7.86 -3.67
CA PRO A 83 -5.32 7.43 -4.32
C PRO A 83 -6.40 8.49 -4.09
N GLN A 84 -6.88 9.09 -5.17
CA GLN A 84 -7.81 10.21 -5.10
C GLN A 84 -9.22 9.76 -4.72
N ARG A 85 -9.53 8.47 -4.95
CA ARG A 85 -10.83 7.85 -4.71
C ARG A 85 -10.67 6.37 -4.39
N THR A 86 -11.62 5.85 -3.63
CA THR A 86 -11.76 4.41 -3.39
C THR A 86 -12.13 3.68 -4.69
N PRO A 87 -11.72 2.40 -4.88
CA PRO A 87 -12.18 1.61 -6.01
C PRO A 87 -13.71 1.60 -6.11
N PRO A 88 -14.28 1.69 -7.33
CA PRO A 88 -15.72 1.71 -7.49
C PRO A 88 -16.33 0.34 -7.22
N ILE A 89 -17.55 0.34 -6.71
CA ILE A 89 -18.38 -0.88 -6.66
C ILE A 89 -18.91 -1.24 -8.06
N LEU A 90 -19.40 -2.47 -8.20
CA LEU A 90 -20.02 -2.95 -9.43
C LEU A 90 -21.17 -2.00 -9.85
N GLY A 91 -21.11 -1.50 -11.08
CA GLY A 91 -22.12 -0.58 -11.62
C GLY A 91 -22.10 0.85 -11.08
N GLU A 92 -21.17 1.25 -10.20
CA GLU A 92 -21.19 2.57 -9.54
C GLU A 92 -21.30 3.76 -10.51
N HIS A 93 -20.55 3.69 -11.61
CA HIS A 93 -20.49 4.77 -12.60
C HIS A 93 -21.43 4.55 -13.80
N THR A 94 -22.20 3.46 -13.83
CA THR A 94 -23.08 3.13 -14.96
C THR A 94 -24.11 4.25 -15.24
N PRO A 95 -24.83 4.80 -14.25
CA PRO A 95 -25.79 5.88 -14.52
C PRO A 95 -25.13 7.14 -15.08
N TRP A 96 -23.98 7.54 -14.53
CA TRP A 96 -23.22 8.70 -15.00
C TRP A 96 -22.74 8.51 -16.44
N LEU A 97 -22.24 7.31 -16.78
CA LEU A 97 -21.79 7.00 -18.14
C LEU A 97 -22.95 7.07 -19.15
N LEU A 98 -24.08 6.45 -18.85
CA LEU A 98 -25.20 6.35 -19.80
C LEU A 98 -25.92 7.69 -19.97
N HIS A 99 -26.21 8.39 -18.88
CA HIS A 99 -26.98 9.64 -18.95
C HIS A 99 -26.10 10.86 -19.18
N ASP A 100 -25.01 11.03 -18.43
CA ASP A 100 -24.25 12.29 -18.45
C ASP A 100 -23.19 12.28 -19.55
N LEU A 101 -22.50 11.15 -19.75
CA LEU A 101 -21.43 11.08 -20.75
C LEU A 101 -21.95 10.75 -22.16
N LEU A 102 -22.85 9.76 -22.27
CA LEU A 102 -23.39 9.30 -23.55
C LEU A 102 -24.70 9.99 -23.97
N ALA A 103 -25.33 10.76 -23.07
CA ALA A 103 -26.61 11.43 -23.31
C ALA A 103 -27.70 10.48 -23.82
N MET A 104 -27.72 9.24 -23.31
CA MET A 104 -28.66 8.22 -23.72
C MET A 104 -30.05 8.50 -23.10
N PRO A 105 -31.14 8.38 -23.87
CA PRO A 105 -32.48 8.60 -23.35
C PRO A 105 -32.93 7.46 -22.43
N ASP A 106 -33.81 7.76 -21.49
CA ASP A 106 -34.22 6.84 -20.42
C ASP A 106 -34.80 5.52 -20.95
N ASP A 107 -35.49 5.55 -22.09
CA ASP A 107 -36.07 4.35 -22.70
C ASP A 107 -35.00 3.35 -23.15
N GLU A 108 -33.90 3.83 -23.75
CA GLU A 108 -32.78 2.98 -24.13
C GLU A 108 -32.03 2.43 -22.90
N VAL A 109 -31.80 3.26 -21.88
CA VAL A 109 -31.17 2.83 -20.63
C VAL A 109 -32.00 1.75 -19.92
N ASN A 110 -33.32 1.92 -19.88
CA ASN A 110 -34.23 0.95 -19.27
C ASN A 110 -34.23 -0.39 -20.00
N VAL A 111 -34.10 -0.40 -21.33
CA VAL A 111 -33.95 -1.64 -22.12
C VAL A 111 -32.65 -2.36 -21.73
N LEU A 112 -31.54 -1.64 -21.61
CA LEU A 112 -30.26 -2.22 -21.20
C LEU A 112 -30.29 -2.78 -19.76
N ALA A 113 -30.93 -2.06 -18.85
CA ALA A 113 -31.12 -2.51 -17.46
C ALA A 113 -31.97 -3.80 -17.39
N ALA A 114 -33.06 -3.86 -18.15
CA ALA A 114 -33.96 -5.02 -18.20
C ALA A 114 -33.32 -6.25 -18.85
N GLY A 115 -32.32 -6.06 -19.70
CA GLY A 115 -31.56 -7.13 -20.35
C GLY A 115 -30.43 -7.73 -19.50
N GLU A 116 -30.33 -7.37 -18.22
CA GLU A 116 -29.21 -7.74 -17.32
C GLU A 116 -27.82 -7.32 -17.84
N ALA A 117 -27.76 -6.37 -18.80
CA ALA A 117 -26.52 -5.94 -19.43
C ALA A 117 -25.72 -4.92 -18.60
N LEU A 118 -26.26 -4.46 -17.46
CA LEU A 118 -25.75 -3.33 -16.66
C LEU A 118 -25.23 -3.72 -15.26
N ALA A 119 -24.90 -5.00 -15.04
CA ALA A 119 -24.19 -5.45 -13.83
C ALA A 119 -22.67 -5.25 -14.01
#